data_AF-A0A962QRI8-F1
#
_entry.id   AF-A0A962QRI8-F1
#
_cell.length_a   1.000
_cell.length_b   1.000
_cell.length_c   1.000
_cell.angle_alpha   90.00
_cell.angle_beta   90.00
_cell.angle_gamma   90.00
#
_symmetry.space_group_name_H-M   'P 1'
#
loop_
_entity.id
_entity.type
_entity.pdbx_description
1 polymer ?
#
loop_
_entity_poly.entity_id
_entity_poly.type
_entity_poly.pdbx_seq_one_letter_code
_entity_poly.pdbx_strand_id
1 'polypeptide(L)'
;MKFTVEEFRHWRHKNVTLLGMSGVGKTYLSALLRRHDWYHYSGDYRIGTRYLDESILDLIKEQAMQVPFLSQLLRNDWIYIRNNIKISDLGPVLSFVGKLGNPELGGVPLEDFQRRQAQYREAEIAAMHDVPAFIDKAQKIYGYQNFVNDVGGSLCELDDPGVIDLLVKHTLMLYIQVTDQEEERKLIARA
;
A
#
# COMPACT_ATOMS: atom_id res chain seq x y z
N MET A 1 -21.06 18.04 1.02
CA MET A 1 -19.90 17.85 1.91
C MET A 1 -20.36 17.04 3.11
N LYS A 2 -19.54 16.09 3.57
CA LYS A 2 -19.87 15.20 4.70
C LYS A 2 -19.94 15.94 6.05
N PHE A 3 -19.30 17.11 6.15
CA PHE A 3 -19.25 17.95 7.35
C PHE A 3 -19.30 19.43 7.00
N THR A 4 -19.82 20.24 7.91
CA THR A 4 -19.55 21.68 7.99
C THR A 4 -18.17 21.93 8.64
N VAL A 5 -17.68 23.18 8.55
CA VAL A 5 -16.40 23.57 9.18
C VAL A 5 -16.45 23.38 10.70
N GLU A 6 -17.58 23.72 11.33
CA GLU A 6 -17.76 23.60 12.77
C GLU A 6 -17.83 22.13 13.20
N GLU A 7 -18.55 21.29 12.46
CA GLU A 7 -18.59 19.85 12.72
C GLU A 7 -17.20 19.22 12.61
N PHE A 8 -16.41 19.60 11.60
CA PHE A 8 -15.03 19.12 11.45
C PHE A 8 -14.14 19.55 12.62
N ARG A 9 -14.27 20.80 13.08
CA ARG A 9 -13.50 21.31 14.25
C ARG A 9 -13.84 20.56 15.53
N HIS A 10 -15.12 20.25 15.76
CA HIS A 10 -15.59 19.52 16.94
C HIS A 10 -15.45 18.00 16.85
N TRP A 11 -15.07 17.46 15.68
CA TRP A 11 -14.87 16.04 15.51
C TRP A 11 -13.67 15.53 16.32
N ARG A 12 -13.95 14.88 17.46
CA ARG A 12 -12.91 14.46 18.42
C ARG A 12 -11.97 13.38 17.88
N HIS A 13 -12.51 12.41 17.13
CA HIS A 13 -11.74 11.28 16.61
C HIS A 13 -11.68 11.34 15.09
N LYS A 14 -10.66 12.00 14.56
CA LYS A 14 -10.56 12.25 13.12
C LYS A 14 -10.01 11.03 12.40
N ASN A 15 -10.79 10.49 11.46
CA ASN A 15 -10.39 9.39 10.59
C ASN A 15 -10.34 9.88 9.15
N VAL A 16 -9.16 9.99 8.55
CA VAL A 16 -9.01 10.57 7.21
C VAL A 16 -8.39 9.56 6.25
N THR A 17 -8.77 9.65 4.99
CA THR A 17 -8.10 8.96 3.88
C THR A 17 -7.47 10.00 2.97
N LEU A 18 -6.16 9.89 2.73
CA LEU A 18 -5.43 10.81 1.85
C LEU A 18 -5.44 10.27 0.42
N LEU A 19 -6.00 11.03 -0.52
CA LEU A 19 -5.99 10.75 -1.95
C LEU A 19 -5.04 11.71 -2.67
N GLY A 20 -4.56 11.30 -3.84
CA GLY A 20 -3.71 12.11 -4.70
C GLY A 20 -2.72 11.27 -5.48
N MET A 21 -2.11 11.84 -6.52
CA MET A 21 -1.16 11.14 -7.37
C MET A 21 0.04 10.59 -6.58
N SER A 22 0.76 9.63 -7.16
CA SER A 22 2.05 9.22 -6.59
C SER A 22 2.99 10.43 -6.47
N GLY A 23 3.75 10.51 -5.38
CA GLY A 23 4.72 11.59 -5.15
C GLY A 23 4.17 12.94 -4.64
N VAL A 24 2.86 13.15 -4.53
CA VAL A 24 2.28 14.42 -4.02
C VAL A 24 2.48 14.67 -2.52
N GLY A 25 3.14 13.75 -1.80
CA GLY A 25 3.47 13.92 -0.38
C GLY A 25 2.49 13.26 0.62
N LYS A 26 1.61 12.35 0.19
CA LYS A 26 0.69 11.61 1.08
C LYS A 26 1.42 10.93 2.25
N THR A 27 2.47 10.17 1.95
CA THR A 27 3.27 9.48 2.96
C THR A 27 4.05 10.44 3.86
N TYR A 28 4.50 11.58 3.32
CA TYR A 28 5.14 12.62 4.13
C TYR A 28 4.16 13.21 5.15
N LEU A 29 2.94 13.53 4.71
CA LEU A 29 1.89 14.03 5.61
C LEU A 29 1.49 12.98 6.64
N SER A 30 1.35 11.72 6.24
CA SER A 30 1.02 10.63 7.17
C SER A 30 2.12 10.39 8.21
N ALA A 31 3.39 10.47 7.80
CA ALA A 31 4.52 10.40 8.71
C ALA A 31 4.56 11.60 9.68
N LEU A 32 4.21 12.80 9.21
CA LEU A 32 4.06 13.97 10.07
C LEU A 32 2.93 13.78 11.09
N LEU A 33 1.74 13.37 10.64
CA LEU A 33 0.58 13.10 11.50
C LEU A 33 0.89 12.03 12.55
N ARG A 34 1.64 10.99 12.19
CA ARG A 34 2.13 9.96 13.12
C ARG A 34 2.95 10.54 14.28
N ARG A 35 3.75 11.59 14.03
CA ARG A 35 4.49 12.31 15.10
C ARG A 35 3.59 13.13 16.02
N HIS A 36 2.33 13.34 15.62
CA HIS A 36 1.30 14.06 16.37
C HIS A 36 0.18 13.12 16.86
N ASP A 37 0.53 11.87 17.17
CA ASP A 37 -0.37 10.88 17.78
C ASP A 37 -1.56 10.46 16.90
N TRP A 38 -1.32 10.36 15.60
CA TRP A 38 -2.23 9.70 14.66
C TRP A 38 -1.76 8.28 14.38
N TYR A 39 -2.70 7.34 14.35
CA TYR A 39 -2.44 6.01 13.82
C TYR A 39 -2.23 6.10 12.31
N HIS A 40 -1.04 5.70 11.83
CA HIS A 40 -0.73 5.66 10.40
C HIS A 40 -0.98 4.27 9.85
N TYR A 41 -2.03 4.14 9.05
CA TYR A 41 -2.29 2.98 8.23
C TYR A 41 -1.72 3.21 6.84
N SER A 42 -0.68 2.45 6.47
CA SER A 42 -0.11 2.46 5.11
C SER A 42 -0.71 1.30 4.33
N GLY A 43 -1.51 1.61 3.31
CA GLY A 43 -2.11 0.60 2.42
C GLY A 43 -1.04 -0.24 1.73
N ASP A 44 -0.03 0.42 1.18
CA ASP A 44 1.15 -0.17 0.56
C ASP A 44 1.88 -1.17 1.47
N TYR A 45 2.14 -0.78 2.72
CA TYR A 45 2.74 -1.66 3.70
C TYR A 45 1.86 -2.87 3.99
N ARG A 46 0.53 -2.68 4.06
CA ARG A 46 -0.42 -3.76 4.30
C ARG A 46 -0.48 -4.74 3.13
N ILE A 47 -0.55 -4.24 1.89
CA ILE A 47 -0.51 -5.05 0.66
C ILE A 47 0.67 -6.00 0.70
N GLY A 48 1.87 -5.45 0.92
CA GLY A 48 3.09 -6.24 0.97
C GLY A 48 3.11 -7.25 2.12
N THR A 49 2.84 -6.80 3.35
CA THR A 49 3.03 -7.66 4.54
C THR A 49 1.91 -8.65 4.81
N ARG A 50 0.71 -8.42 4.28
CA ARG A 50 -0.45 -9.28 4.54
C ARG A 50 -0.87 -10.11 3.33
N TYR A 51 -0.89 -9.51 2.15
CA TYR A 51 -1.58 -10.09 1.00
C TYR A 51 -0.61 -10.63 -0.05
N LEU A 52 0.58 -10.04 -0.17
CA LEU A 52 1.59 -10.47 -1.13
C LEU A 52 2.81 -11.15 -0.50
N ASP A 53 2.93 -11.19 0.84
CA ASP A 53 4.12 -11.71 1.52
C ASP A 53 4.47 -13.13 1.06
N GLU A 54 3.49 -14.04 1.06
CA GLU A 54 3.66 -15.43 0.65
C GLU A 54 3.96 -15.55 -0.86
N SER A 55 3.22 -14.84 -1.71
CA SER A 55 3.45 -14.81 -3.16
C SER A 55 4.87 -14.34 -3.52
N ILE A 56 5.37 -13.32 -2.82
CA ILE A 56 6.75 -12.84 -2.98
C ILE A 56 7.74 -13.91 -2.51
N LEU A 57 7.49 -14.54 -1.35
CA LEU A 57 8.37 -15.58 -0.82
C LEU A 57 8.43 -16.80 -1.73
N ASP A 58 7.31 -17.21 -2.31
CA ASP A 58 7.26 -18.38 -3.18
C ASP A 58 8.01 -18.13 -4.48
N LEU A 59 7.89 -16.93 -5.07
CA LEU A 59 8.73 -16.53 -6.22
C LEU A 59 10.23 -16.61 -5.87
N ILE A 60 10.64 -16.13 -4.69
CA ILE A 60 12.04 -16.19 -4.26
C ILE A 60 12.48 -17.65 -4.06
N LYS A 61 11.63 -18.48 -3.43
CA LYS A 61 11.92 -19.90 -3.23
C LYS A 61 12.05 -20.62 -4.56
N GLU A 62 11.15 -20.40 -5.53
CA GLU A 62 11.24 -21.00 -6.87
C GLU A 62 12.60 -20.74 -7.52
N GLN A 63 13.11 -19.52 -7.42
CA GLN A 63 14.44 -19.16 -7.91
C GLN A 63 15.56 -19.81 -7.09
N ALA A 64 15.46 -19.79 -5.76
CA ALA A 64 16.44 -20.42 -4.87
C ALA A 64 16.54 -21.93 -5.10
N MET A 65 15.43 -22.60 -5.43
CA MET A 65 15.38 -24.03 -5.71
C MET A 65 16.14 -24.43 -6.97
N GLN A 66 16.38 -23.50 -7.91
CA GLN A 66 17.22 -23.74 -9.11
C GLN A 66 18.72 -23.81 -8.77
N VAL A 67 19.12 -23.30 -7.59
CA VAL A 67 20.52 -23.32 -7.13
C VAL A 67 20.70 -24.51 -6.18
N PRO A 68 21.44 -25.57 -6.56
CA PRO A 68 21.54 -26.81 -5.76
C PRO A 68 21.94 -26.59 -4.30
N PHE A 69 22.88 -25.66 -4.07
CA PHE A 69 23.30 -25.28 -2.72
C PHE A 69 22.15 -24.72 -1.89
N LEU A 70 21.43 -23.71 -2.40
CA LEU A 70 20.30 -23.09 -1.67
C LEU A 70 19.14 -24.07 -1.49
N SER A 71 18.85 -24.89 -2.50
CA SER A 71 17.85 -25.96 -2.45
C SER A 71 18.13 -26.94 -1.31
N GLN A 72 19.38 -27.37 -1.11
CA GLN A 72 19.77 -28.23 0.00
C GLN A 72 19.57 -27.52 1.36
N LEU A 73 19.97 -26.25 1.47
CA LEU A 73 19.82 -25.50 2.72
C LEU A 73 18.34 -25.35 3.12
N LEU A 74 17.47 -25.02 2.15
CA LEU A 74 16.04 -24.81 2.37
C LEU A 74 15.31 -26.12 2.67
N ARG A 75 15.60 -27.22 1.94
CA ARG A 75 14.93 -28.52 2.15
C ARG A 75 15.25 -29.18 3.49
N ASN A 76 16.40 -28.87 4.07
CA ASN A 76 16.79 -29.39 5.39
C ASN A 76 16.48 -28.40 6.52
N ASP A 77 15.73 -27.33 6.24
CA ASP A 77 15.38 -26.26 7.19
C ASP A 77 16.60 -25.63 7.90
N TRP A 78 17.77 -25.62 7.25
CA TRP A 78 18.99 -25.00 7.80
C TRP A 78 18.99 -23.48 7.63
N ILE A 79 18.21 -22.97 6.68
CA ILE A 79 17.95 -21.54 6.49
C ILE A 79 16.46 -21.30 6.23
N TYR A 80 16.00 -20.07 6.45
CA TYR A 80 14.69 -19.60 6.02
C TYR A 80 14.80 -18.24 5.32
N ILE A 81 13.82 -17.92 4.49
CA ILE A 81 13.73 -16.65 3.75
C ILE A 81 12.54 -15.87 4.29
N ARG A 82 12.73 -14.57 4.52
CA ARG A 82 11.67 -13.66 4.99
C ARG A 82 11.76 -12.34 4.24
N ASN A 83 10.62 -11.77 3.86
CA ASN A 83 10.58 -10.43 3.30
C ASN A 83 10.79 -9.38 4.40
N ASN A 84 11.55 -8.33 4.08
CA ASN A 84 11.69 -7.15 4.91
C ASN A 84 11.04 -5.95 4.22
N ILE A 85 9.71 -5.87 4.33
CA ILE A 85 8.91 -4.80 3.72
C ILE A 85 8.84 -3.63 4.69
N LYS A 86 9.08 -2.42 4.19
CA LYS A 86 9.06 -1.19 5.00
C LYS A 86 7.99 -0.25 4.48
N ILE A 87 7.47 0.61 5.36
CA ILE A 87 6.45 1.61 4.99
C ILE A 87 6.98 2.57 3.90
N SER A 88 8.26 2.95 3.98
CA SER A 88 8.89 3.89 3.04
C SER A 88 9.53 3.23 1.82
N ASP A 89 9.52 1.89 1.74
CA ASP A 89 10.22 1.15 0.70
C ASP A 89 9.47 -0.16 0.38
N LEU A 90 8.78 -0.12 -0.76
CA LEU A 90 8.02 -1.23 -1.32
C LEU A 90 8.81 -2.06 -2.32
N GLY A 91 10.14 -1.98 -2.31
CA GLY A 91 11.03 -2.74 -3.17
C GLY A 91 10.57 -4.19 -3.42
N PRO A 92 10.26 -4.99 -2.37
CA PRO A 92 9.80 -6.38 -2.55
C PRO A 92 8.50 -6.52 -3.35
N VAL A 93 7.52 -5.64 -3.13
CA VAL A 93 6.23 -5.64 -3.85
C VAL A 93 6.44 -5.25 -5.31
N LEU A 94 7.22 -4.20 -5.55
CA LEU A 94 7.54 -3.72 -6.90
C LEU A 94 8.36 -4.75 -7.68
N SER A 95 9.31 -5.44 -7.03
CA SER A 95 10.09 -6.52 -7.65
C SER A 95 9.25 -7.73 -8.00
N PHE A 96 8.22 -8.04 -7.20
CA PHE A 96 7.29 -9.13 -7.50
C PHE A 96 6.43 -8.83 -8.71
N VAL A 97 5.73 -7.68 -8.73
CA VAL A 97 4.93 -7.24 -9.88
C VAL A 97 5.82 -7.14 -11.12
N GLY A 98 6.99 -6.51 -10.97
CA GLY A 98 8.00 -6.37 -12.02
C GLY A 98 7.55 -5.43 -13.14
N LYS A 99 8.26 -5.52 -14.28
CA LYS A 99 7.95 -4.76 -15.50
C LYS A 99 7.74 -5.73 -16.64
N LEU A 100 6.63 -5.57 -17.37
CA LEU A 100 6.40 -6.32 -18.61
C LEU A 100 7.60 -6.15 -19.56
N GLY A 101 8.16 -7.26 -20.05
CA GLY A 101 9.29 -7.18 -20.97
C GLY A 101 10.01 -8.50 -21.20
N ASN A 102 11.16 -8.43 -21.87
CA ASN A 102 11.99 -9.60 -22.14
C ASN A 102 12.64 -10.14 -20.85
N PRO A 103 12.40 -11.41 -20.47
CA PRO A 103 13.04 -12.04 -19.32
C PRO A 103 14.57 -11.98 -19.31
N GLU A 104 15.19 -12.06 -20.49
CA GLU A 104 16.66 -11.98 -20.62
C GLU A 104 17.22 -10.59 -20.28
N LEU A 105 16.36 -9.56 -20.30
CA LEU A 105 16.70 -8.18 -19.93
C LEU A 105 16.07 -7.78 -18.58
N GLY A 106 15.61 -8.74 -17.79
CA GLY A 106 15.01 -8.51 -16.47
C GLY A 106 13.52 -8.13 -16.50
N GLY A 107 12.83 -8.33 -17.63
CA GLY A 107 11.39 -8.17 -17.75
C GLY A 107 10.59 -9.41 -17.29
N VAL A 108 9.30 -9.24 -17.06
CA VAL A 108 8.36 -10.31 -16.72
C VAL A 108 7.56 -10.69 -17.97
N PRO A 109 7.41 -11.99 -18.31
CA PRO A 109 6.54 -12.44 -19.39
C PRO A 109 5.10 -11.94 -19.21
N LEU A 110 4.37 -11.75 -20.31
CA LEU A 110 3.01 -11.18 -20.28
C LEU A 110 2.05 -11.93 -19.35
N GLU A 111 2.03 -13.26 -19.42
CA GLU A 111 1.15 -14.08 -18.60
C GLU A 111 1.44 -13.94 -17.10
N ASP A 112 2.72 -14.00 -16.72
CA ASP A 112 3.14 -13.79 -15.34
C ASP A 112 2.84 -12.37 -14.87
N PHE A 113 3.10 -11.37 -15.72
CA PHE A 113 2.85 -9.97 -15.40
C PHE A 113 1.35 -9.72 -15.15
N GLN A 114 0.49 -10.25 -16.01
CA GLN A 114 -0.97 -10.14 -15.85
C GLN A 114 -1.44 -10.83 -14.56
N ARG A 115 -0.95 -12.04 -14.27
CA ARG A 115 -1.27 -12.76 -13.04
C ARG A 115 -0.86 -11.97 -11.80
N ARG A 116 0.36 -11.44 -11.77
CA ARG A 116 0.89 -10.68 -10.62
C ARG A 116 0.22 -9.32 -10.45
N GLN A 117 -0.14 -8.65 -11.55
CA GLN A 117 -0.96 -7.43 -11.53
C GLN A 117 -2.36 -7.70 -10.95
N ALA A 118 -3.00 -8.80 -11.32
CA ALA A 118 -4.29 -9.18 -10.75
C ALA A 118 -4.17 -9.45 -9.23
N GLN A 119 -3.13 -10.15 -8.79
CA GLN A 119 -2.87 -10.38 -7.36
C GLN A 119 -2.64 -9.06 -6.60
N TYR A 120 -1.90 -8.12 -7.19
CA TYR A 120 -1.69 -6.80 -6.62
C TYR A 120 -3.00 -6.02 -6.49
N ARG A 121 -3.85 -6.02 -7.53
CA ARG A 121 -5.18 -5.40 -7.49
C ARG A 121 -6.06 -5.98 -6.37
N GLU A 122 -6.15 -7.31 -6.27
CA GLU A 122 -6.92 -7.96 -5.20
C GLU A 122 -6.38 -7.61 -3.81
N ALA A 123 -5.06 -7.53 -3.67
CA ALA A 123 -4.40 -7.11 -2.44
C ALA A 123 -4.71 -5.65 -2.07
N GLU A 124 -4.74 -4.74 -3.05
CA GLU A 124 -5.14 -3.34 -2.85
C GLU A 124 -6.58 -3.25 -2.34
N ILE A 125 -7.52 -3.94 -2.99
CA ILE A 125 -8.93 -3.99 -2.58
C ILE A 125 -9.05 -4.51 -1.14
N ALA A 126 -8.44 -5.66 -0.86
CA ALA A 126 -8.50 -6.28 0.45
C ALA A 126 -7.87 -5.40 1.55
N ALA A 127 -6.76 -4.72 1.26
CA ALA A 127 -6.14 -3.77 2.17
C ALA A 127 -7.05 -2.57 2.48
N MET A 128 -7.93 -2.15 1.56
CA MET A 128 -8.90 -1.10 1.87
C MET A 128 -10.05 -1.61 2.72
N HIS A 129 -10.48 -2.86 2.52
CA HIS A 129 -11.48 -3.51 3.37
C HIS A 129 -11.03 -3.71 4.83
N ASP A 130 -9.71 -3.71 5.09
CA ASP A 130 -9.15 -3.78 6.43
C ASP A 130 -9.28 -2.46 7.22
N VAL A 131 -9.48 -1.32 6.56
CA VAL A 131 -9.46 0.03 7.18
C VAL A 131 -10.40 0.16 8.38
N PRO A 132 -11.69 -0.23 8.32
CA PRO A 132 -12.60 -0.12 9.46
C PRO A 132 -12.11 -0.87 10.70
N ALA A 133 -11.57 -2.07 10.51
CA ALA A 133 -11.03 -2.86 11.61
C ALA A 133 -9.78 -2.21 12.23
N PHE A 134 -8.97 -1.52 11.43
CA PHE A 134 -7.80 -0.79 11.91
C PHE A 134 -8.14 0.52 12.61
N ILE A 135 -9.20 1.22 12.21
CA ILE A 135 -9.74 2.36 12.97
C ILE A 135 -10.13 1.91 14.39
N ASP A 136 -10.85 0.79 14.47
CA ASP A 136 -11.25 0.19 15.75
C ASP A 136 -10.04 -0.22 16.60
N LYS A 137 -9.05 -0.88 16.01
CA LYS A 137 -7.82 -1.30 16.71
C LYS A 137 -7.00 -0.10 17.17
N ALA A 138 -6.88 0.94 16.34
CA ALA A 138 -6.14 2.17 16.66
C ALA A 138 -6.65 2.76 17.98
N GLN A 139 -7.97 2.81 18.17
CA GLN A 139 -8.59 3.33 19.38
C GLN A 139 -8.53 2.33 20.55
N LYS A 140 -9.03 1.11 20.34
CA LYS A 140 -9.27 0.14 21.43
C LYS A 140 -7.99 -0.50 21.96
N ILE A 141 -7.01 -0.74 21.10
CA ILE A 141 -5.78 -1.47 21.45
C ILE A 141 -4.64 -0.48 21.69
N TYR A 142 -4.47 0.46 20.77
CA TYR A 142 -3.30 1.33 20.75
C TYR A 142 -3.53 2.71 21.37
N GLY A 143 -4.79 3.08 21.67
CA GLY A 143 -5.14 4.34 22.33
C GLY A 143 -5.07 5.59 21.44
N TYR A 144 -4.81 5.45 20.13
CA TYR A 144 -4.75 6.56 19.20
C TYR A 144 -6.14 7.17 19.00
N GLN A 145 -6.22 8.50 19.09
CA GLN A 145 -7.47 9.22 18.96
C GLN A 145 -7.85 9.48 17.50
N ASN A 146 -6.85 9.60 16.64
CA ASN A 146 -7.00 9.93 15.22
C ASN A 146 -6.34 8.87 14.34
N PHE A 147 -6.80 8.78 13.10
CA PHE A 147 -6.40 7.76 12.14
C PHE A 147 -6.19 8.39 10.77
N VAL A 148 -5.09 8.03 10.11
CA VAL A 148 -4.81 8.37 8.71
C VAL A 148 -4.60 7.11 7.89
N ASN A 149 -5.42 6.95 6.86
CA ASN A 149 -5.24 5.99 5.78
C ASN A 149 -4.42 6.63 4.65
N ASP A 150 -3.19 6.16 4.51
CA ASP A 150 -2.24 6.50 3.46
C ASP A 150 -2.38 5.46 2.35
N VAL A 151 -3.19 5.78 1.35
CA VAL A 151 -3.47 4.88 0.22
C VAL A 151 -2.43 5.03 -0.88
N GLY A 152 -2.25 3.96 -1.67
CA GLY A 152 -1.48 4.01 -2.91
C GLY A 152 -2.04 5.05 -3.90
N GLY A 153 -1.19 5.51 -4.83
CA GLY A 153 -1.60 6.48 -5.85
C GLY A 153 -2.70 5.97 -6.81
N SER A 154 -2.85 4.66 -6.89
CA SER A 154 -3.76 3.89 -7.74
C SER A 154 -5.17 3.71 -7.17
N LEU A 155 -5.48 4.20 -5.96
CA LEU A 155 -6.81 3.96 -5.37
C LEU A 155 -7.97 4.42 -6.28
N CYS A 156 -7.81 5.55 -6.95
CA CYS A 156 -8.83 6.06 -7.88
C CYS A 156 -8.95 5.23 -9.17
N GLU A 157 -7.95 4.40 -9.48
CA GLU A 157 -7.92 3.48 -10.61
C GLU A 157 -8.48 2.10 -10.24
N LEU A 158 -8.71 1.84 -8.94
CA LEU A 158 -9.46 0.68 -8.49
C LEU A 158 -10.92 0.88 -8.88
N ASP A 159 -11.29 0.28 -10.01
CA ASP A 159 -12.66 0.21 -10.51
C ASP A 159 -13.50 -0.77 -9.66
N ASP A 160 -13.60 -0.47 -8.35
CA ASP A 160 -14.40 -1.16 -7.35
C ASP A 160 -15.17 -0.13 -6.50
N PRO A 161 -16.47 0.11 -6.81
CA PRO A 161 -17.29 1.05 -6.07
C PRO A 161 -17.42 0.74 -4.57
N GLY A 162 -17.34 -0.54 -4.19
CA GLY A 162 -17.51 -0.98 -2.81
C GLY A 162 -16.39 -0.49 -1.89
N VAL A 163 -15.17 -0.37 -2.43
CA VAL A 163 -14.02 0.20 -1.70
C VAL A 163 -14.26 1.68 -1.39
N ILE A 164 -14.66 2.47 -2.38
CA ILE A 164 -14.89 3.91 -2.18
C ILE A 164 -16.04 4.14 -1.20
N ASP A 165 -17.15 3.42 -1.35
CA ASP A 165 -18.29 3.51 -0.43
C ASP A 165 -17.91 3.17 1.01
N LEU A 166 -17.09 2.14 1.21
CA LEU A 166 -16.57 1.77 2.52
C LEU A 166 -15.71 2.89 3.13
N LEU A 167 -14.75 3.41 2.35
CA LEU A 167 -13.86 4.47 2.84
C LEU A 167 -14.63 5.76 3.13
N VAL A 168 -15.58 6.14 2.28
CA VAL A 168 -16.47 7.29 2.50
C VAL A 168 -17.36 7.07 3.72
N LYS A 169 -17.80 5.85 4.02
CA LYS A 169 -18.55 5.56 5.25
C LYS A 169 -17.70 5.80 6.50
N HIS A 170 -16.47 5.29 6.53
CA HIS A 170 -15.64 5.24 7.74
C HIS A 170 -14.67 6.41 7.92
N THR A 171 -14.34 7.13 6.85
CA THR A 171 -13.33 8.19 6.86
C THR A 171 -13.82 9.47 6.16
N LEU A 172 -13.08 10.55 6.32
CA LEU A 172 -13.17 11.74 5.49
C LEU A 172 -12.12 11.65 4.37
N MET A 173 -12.56 11.68 3.12
CA MET A 173 -11.67 11.68 1.96
C MET A 173 -11.05 13.08 1.79
N LEU A 174 -9.72 13.16 1.79
CA LEU A 174 -8.96 14.39 1.59
C LEU A 174 -8.10 14.24 0.35
N TYR A 175 -8.37 15.03 -0.68
CA TYR A 175 -7.59 15.03 -1.91
C TYR A 175 -6.46 16.05 -1.83
N ILE A 176 -5.22 15.59 -2.01
CA ILE A 176 -4.02 16.41 -2.11
C ILE A 176 -3.75 16.66 -3.59
N GLN A 177 -3.91 17.92 -4.00
CA GLN A 177 -3.71 18.36 -5.37
C GLN A 177 -2.43 19.21 -5.48
N VAL A 178 -1.71 19.03 -6.59
CA VAL A 178 -0.66 19.98 -7.00
C VAL A 178 -1.29 21.30 -7.43
N THR A 179 -0.70 22.41 -7.00
CA THR A 179 -1.22 23.75 -7.25
C THR A 179 -0.68 24.39 -8.53
N ASP A 180 0.38 23.83 -9.12
CA ASP A 180 1.07 24.36 -10.31
C ASP A 180 1.32 23.25 -11.34
N GLN A 181 1.16 23.60 -12.62
CA GLN A 181 1.50 22.76 -13.76
C GLN A 181 2.98 22.37 -13.81
N GLU A 182 3.89 23.20 -13.29
CA GLU A 182 5.31 22.85 -13.27
C GLU A 182 5.58 21.67 -12.32
N GLU A 183 4.96 21.68 -11.14
CA GLU A 183 5.04 20.58 -10.17
C GLU A 183 4.33 19.33 -10.67
N GLU A 184 3.19 19.49 -11.35
CA GLU A 184 2.51 18.38 -12.03
C GLU A 184 3.42 17.72 -13.08
N ARG A 185 4.09 18.50 -13.93
CA ARG A 185 5.06 17.98 -14.92
C ARG A 185 6.22 17.26 -14.25
N LYS A 186 6.73 17.76 -13.12
CA LYS A 186 7.80 17.10 -12.35
C LYS A 186 7.35 15.75 -11.79
N LEU A 187 6.09 15.62 -11.36
CA LEU A 187 5.54 14.35 -10.90
C LEU A 187 5.37 13.35 -12.04
N ILE A 188 4.83 13.81 -13.18
CA ILE A 188 4.66 12.97 -14.38
C ILE A 188 6.02 12.47 -14.90
N ALA A 189 7.04 13.32 -14.93
CA ALA A 189 8.38 12.94 -15.40
C ALA A 189 9.10 11.91 -14.51
N ARG A 190 8.60 11.66 -13.29
CA ARG A 190 9.15 10.68 -12.34
C ARG A 190 8.43 9.33 -12.37
N ALA A 191 7.21 9.28 -12.94
CA ALA A 191 6.41 8.07 -13.10
C ALA A 191 6.89 7.26 -14.32
#